data_AF-A0A3A0CGT5-F1
#
_entry.id   AF-A0A3A0CGT5-F1
#
_cell.length_a   1.000
_cell.length_b   1.000
_cell.length_c   1.000
_cell.angle_alpha   90.00
_cell.angle_beta   90.00
_cell.angle_gamma   90.00
#
_symmetry.space_group_name_H-M   'P 1'
#
loop_
_entity.id
_entity.type
_entity.pdbx_description
1 polymer ?
#
loop_
_entity_poly.entity_id
_entity_poly.type
_entity_poly.pdbx_seq_one_letter_code
_entity_poly.pdbx_strand_id
1 'polypeptide(L)'
;MKTMTSLCALTLMAGLFAASASAEAVSYIPHQSTIPRLASQAEVIVVGRLARVENIQLGEAGIDFAMYPNRGTPARQDGESGIRREAVITVSQTLKGAAHVTAGELRVVSMRQLKFDHYDADLRGGEALFFCSPRSQDNRLIVLSDERGAVTAEDNAGNLTGAVEMARRFLAAGRFADIKPALLAGLTLDGGRVSLDCCVELAWNWEDYAAVMTPADKQLVLDKAKEATPGTDERVQLIHAVGRYKPDGAMSELLGMIMSDSQFTTTSIACWAMENIERREAVNLFVGAFASANASQRVLLVRALGLIHPKDWFEGAEVRQAACDCVAALLVAGDETALREALIAARNMWAGKELKAQLKNLIDNRAHNGISDEAVKGAIVALATHRTKTEQMGKIVEAVHERGYLNNLATQDPALKQVVDCAILFPYSTLITDTEGRLR
;
A
#
# COMPACT_ATOMS: atom_id res chain seq x y z
N MET A 1 -37.98 -9.03 15.08
CA MET A 1 -37.14 -8.07 15.86
C MET A 1 -35.70 -8.52 16.12
N LYS A 2 -35.19 -9.64 15.57
CA LYS A 2 -33.80 -10.11 15.78
C LYS A 2 -32.82 -9.82 14.61
N THR A 3 -33.27 -9.17 13.53
CA THR A 3 -32.48 -8.95 12.30
C THR A 3 -31.91 -7.53 12.15
N MET A 4 -32.36 -6.55 12.96
CA MET A 4 -31.82 -5.18 12.91
C MET A 4 -30.63 -4.95 13.85
N THR A 5 -30.49 -5.74 14.91
CA THR A 5 -29.41 -5.59 15.90
C THR A 5 -28.07 -6.13 15.40
N SER A 6 -28.07 -7.16 14.55
CA SER A 6 -26.86 -7.74 13.95
C SER A 6 -26.29 -6.89 12.80
N LEU A 7 -27.15 -6.19 12.05
CA LEU A 7 -26.71 -5.27 10.99
C LEU A 7 -26.04 -4.02 11.59
N CYS A 8 -26.61 -3.43 12.65
CA CYS A 8 -25.98 -2.30 13.34
C CYS A 8 -24.67 -2.69 14.05
N ALA A 9 -24.56 -3.91 14.60
CA ALA A 9 -23.32 -4.37 15.25
C ALA A 9 -22.17 -4.60 14.26
N LEU A 10 -22.44 -5.07 13.04
CA LEU A 10 -21.41 -5.24 12.00
C LEU A 10 -20.94 -3.90 11.43
N THR A 11 -21.85 -2.94 11.22
CA THR A 11 -21.48 -1.60 10.72
C THR A 11 -20.77 -0.77 11.80
N LEU A 12 -21.11 -0.94 13.08
CA LEU A 12 -20.35 -0.34 14.20
C LEU A 12 -18.98 -0.99 14.38
N MET A 13 -18.83 -2.30 14.21
CA MET A 13 -17.50 -2.94 14.25
C MET A 13 -16.65 -2.58 13.04
N ALA A 14 -17.20 -2.60 11.81
CA ALA A 14 -16.47 -2.13 10.62
C ALA A 14 -16.10 -0.64 10.70
N GLY A 15 -16.96 0.20 11.30
CA GLY A 15 -16.67 1.61 11.57
C GLY A 15 -15.64 1.84 12.68
N LEU A 16 -15.66 1.04 13.76
CA LEU A 16 -14.68 1.11 14.83
C LEU A 16 -13.30 0.59 14.40
N PHE A 17 -13.25 -0.47 13.58
CA PHE A 17 -12.00 -0.96 12.99
C PHE A 17 -11.47 -0.02 11.89
N ALA A 18 -12.33 0.62 11.09
CA ALA A 18 -11.91 1.60 10.10
C ALA A 18 -11.55 2.97 10.70
N ALA A 19 -12.13 3.36 11.85
CA ALA A 19 -11.78 4.60 12.54
C ALA A 19 -10.51 4.45 13.39
N SER A 20 -10.29 3.28 14.02
CA SER A 20 -9.02 2.99 14.70
C SER A 20 -7.90 2.76 13.69
N ALA A 21 -8.17 2.05 12.59
CA ALA A 21 -7.18 1.85 11.53
C ALA A 21 -6.97 3.09 10.66
N SER A 22 -7.92 4.04 10.55
CA SER A 22 -7.67 5.31 9.84
C SER A 22 -7.00 6.36 10.73
N ALA A 23 -7.26 6.41 12.04
CA ALA A 23 -6.50 7.26 12.96
C ALA A 23 -5.04 6.76 13.12
N GLU A 24 -4.83 5.44 13.11
CA GLU A 24 -3.50 4.84 13.00
C GLU A 24 -2.93 5.02 11.57
N ALA A 25 -3.66 4.73 10.48
CA ALA A 25 -3.13 4.85 9.11
C ALA A 25 -2.81 6.30 8.68
N VAL A 26 -3.50 7.30 9.23
CA VAL A 26 -3.18 8.73 9.01
C VAL A 26 -1.86 9.12 9.68
N SER A 27 -1.37 8.34 10.65
CA SER A 27 -0.01 8.45 11.21
C SER A 27 0.98 7.41 10.63
N TYR A 28 0.51 6.39 9.91
CA TYR A 28 1.31 5.37 9.20
C TYR A 28 1.44 5.64 7.69
N ILE A 29 1.80 6.85 7.26
CA ILE A 29 2.26 7.01 5.87
C ILE A 29 3.78 6.78 5.85
N PRO A 30 4.29 5.73 5.17
CA PRO A 30 5.70 5.32 5.24
C PRO A 30 6.69 6.46 4.96
N HIS A 31 6.27 7.47 4.20
CA HIS A 31 7.06 8.65 3.84
C HIS A 31 7.30 9.66 4.97
N GLN A 32 6.58 9.61 6.09
CA GLN A 32 6.79 10.54 7.21
C GLN A 32 7.91 10.11 8.15
N SER A 33 8.37 8.86 8.02
CA SER A 33 9.30 8.21 8.94
C SER A 33 10.68 7.94 8.33
N THR A 34 11.00 8.51 7.17
CA THR A 34 12.31 8.36 6.57
C THR A 34 13.36 9.15 7.35
N ILE A 35 14.62 8.75 7.29
CA ILE A 35 15.73 9.46 7.94
C ILE A 35 15.72 10.98 7.64
N PRO A 36 15.56 11.46 6.39
CA PRO A 36 15.47 12.90 6.12
C PRO A 36 14.29 13.58 6.82
N ARG A 37 13.12 12.93 6.90
CA ARG A 37 11.91 13.51 7.51
C ARG A 37 12.00 13.55 9.02
N LEU A 38 12.51 12.47 9.61
CA LEU A 38 12.83 12.42 11.03
C LEU A 38 13.88 13.46 11.39
N ALA A 39 14.93 13.64 10.57
CA ALA A 39 15.95 14.67 10.79
C ALA A 39 15.40 16.10 10.69
N SER A 40 14.44 16.33 9.80
CA SER A 40 13.73 17.61 9.65
C SER A 40 12.89 17.95 10.88
N GLN A 41 12.17 16.96 11.41
CA GLN A 41 11.24 17.12 12.53
C GLN A 41 11.93 17.10 13.90
N ALA A 42 13.01 16.35 14.05
CA ALA A 42 13.67 16.16 15.33
C ALA A 42 14.35 17.44 15.81
N GLU A 43 14.23 17.74 17.10
CA GLU A 43 14.99 18.81 17.76
C GLU A 43 16.31 18.30 18.31
N VAL A 44 16.37 17.00 18.66
CA VAL A 44 17.56 16.33 19.18
C VAL A 44 17.82 15.08 18.37
N ILE A 45 19.05 14.90 17.91
CA ILE A 45 19.46 13.72 17.14
C ILE A 45 20.79 13.24 17.71
N VAL A 46 20.82 12.00 18.18
CA VAL A 46 22.00 11.39 18.81
C VAL A 46 22.25 9.98 18.30
N VAL A 47 23.51 9.58 18.29
CA VAL A 47 23.91 8.17 18.22
C VAL A 47 24.26 7.74 19.64
N GLY A 48 23.76 6.59 20.04
CA GLY A 48 24.04 6.08 21.37
C GLY A 48 23.50 4.69 21.60
N ARG A 49 23.62 4.22 22.84
CA ARG A 49 23.12 2.92 23.27
C ARG A 49 22.12 3.11 24.41
N LEU A 50 21.03 2.34 24.38
CA LEU A 50 20.12 2.27 25.51
C LEU A 50 20.85 1.63 26.70
N ALA A 51 21.14 2.42 27.73
CA ALA A 51 21.90 1.98 28.89
C ALA A 51 21.00 1.29 29.91
N ARG A 52 19.84 1.90 30.21
CA ARG A 52 18.88 1.41 31.20
C ARG A 52 17.52 2.09 31.02
N VAL A 53 16.51 1.48 31.64
CA VAL A 53 15.17 2.07 31.78
C VAL A 53 14.94 2.29 33.27
N GLU A 54 14.66 3.53 33.66
CA GLU A 54 14.42 3.93 35.05
C GLU A 54 12.92 4.12 35.30
N ASN A 55 12.42 3.54 36.40
CA ASN A 55 11.07 3.79 36.89
C ASN A 55 11.10 5.04 37.79
N ILE A 56 10.39 6.09 37.38
CA ILE A 56 10.25 7.33 38.13
C ILE A 56 8.86 7.39 38.75
N GLN A 57 8.81 7.46 40.08
CA GLN A 57 7.55 7.64 40.81
C GLN A 57 6.99 9.05 40.57
N LEU A 58 5.73 9.12 40.15
CA LEU A 58 5.03 10.39 39.95
C LEU A 58 4.41 10.83 41.28
N GLY A 59 4.84 12.00 41.77
CA GLY A 59 4.37 12.56 43.05
C GLY A 59 3.01 13.27 42.98
N GLU A 60 2.55 13.65 41.78
CA GLU A 60 1.27 14.34 41.55
C GLU A 60 0.58 13.83 40.28
N ALA A 61 -0.74 13.99 40.19
CA ALA A 61 -1.51 13.67 38.99
C ALA A 61 -1.17 14.64 37.84
N GLY A 62 -0.20 14.27 37.02
CA GLY A 62 0.23 15.02 35.83
C GLY A 62 -0.28 14.43 34.51
N ILE A 63 0.22 14.95 33.38
CA ILE A 63 -0.12 14.45 32.03
C ILE A 63 0.26 12.96 31.88
N ASP A 64 1.40 12.57 32.44
CA ASP A 64 1.84 11.17 32.50
C ASP A 64 0.93 10.30 33.38
N PHE A 65 0.09 10.89 34.25
CA PHE A 65 -0.94 10.18 35.01
C PHE A 65 -2.26 10.13 34.23
N ALA A 66 -2.57 11.17 33.46
CA ALA A 66 -3.80 11.32 32.68
C ALA A 66 -3.81 10.59 31.33
N MET A 67 -2.64 10.34 30.73
CA MET A 67 -2.52 9.58 29.48
C MET A 67 -2.67 8.06 29.68
N TYR A 68 -2.50 7.56 30.90
CA TYR A 68 -2.55 6.12 31.21
C TYR A 68 -3.53 5.77 32.36
N PRO A 69 -4.81 6.18 32.30
CA PRO A 69 -5.75 5.88 33.36
C PRO A 69 -6.08 4.38 33.39
N ASN A 70 -5.87 3.76 34.55
CA ASN A 70 -6.19 2.38 34.83
C ASN A 70 -7.73 2.19 34.91
N ARG A 71 -8.38 1.92 33.77
CA ARG A 71 -9.78 1.49 33.74
C ARG A 71 -9.89 -0.02 33.49
N GLY A 72 -9.49 -0.81 34.49
CA GLY A 72 -10.11 -2.11 34.77
C GLY A 72 -9.77 -3.30 33.84
N THR A 73 -8.78 -3.22 32.97
CA THR A 73 -8.34 -4.36 32.14
C THR A 73 -6.81 -4.57 32.20
N PRO A 74 -6.32 -5.66 32.81
CA PRO A 74 -4.90 -5.88 33.07
C PRO A 74 -4.06 -6.27 31.83
N ALA A 75 -4.67 -6.48 30.67
CA ALA A 75 -3.98 -7.04 29.49
C ALA A 75 -3.47 -6.00 28.47
N ARG A 76 -3.69 -4.69 28.69
CA ARG A 76 -3.32 -3.63 27.73
C ARG A 76 -2.84 -2.32 28.37
N GLN A 77 -2.25 -2.37 29.56
CA GLN A 77 -1.93 -1.14 30.31
C GLN A 77 -0.44 -0.84 30.34
N ASP A 78 -0.09 0.26 29.68
CA ASP A 78 1.15 1.00 29.77
C ASP A 78 1.40 1.49 31.21
N GLY A 79 2.29 0.82 31.94
CA GLY A 79 2.80 1.27 33.23
C GLY A 79 1.90 0.96 34.44
N GLU A 80 2.54 0.74 35.59
CA GLU A 80 1.83 0.71 36.88
C GLU A 80 1.34 2.13 37.24
N SER A 81 0.18 2.23 37.91
CA SER A 81 -0.40 3.52 38.29
C SER A 81 0.59 4.37 39.09
N GLY A 82 0.92 5.56 38.58
CA GLY A 82 1.84 6.49 39.23
C GLY A 82 3.33 6.22 38.97
N ILE A 83 3.68 5.35 38.03
CA ILE A 83 5.05 5.15 37.55
C ILE A 83 5.17 5.68 36.13
N ARG A 84 6.30 6.32 35.83
CA ARG A 84 6.70 6.71 34.48
C ARG A 84 8.07 6.14 34.19
N ARG A 85 8.24 5.56 33.00
CA ARG A 85 9.51 5.02 32.54
C ARG A 85 10.30 6.01 31.71
N GLU A 86 11.55 6.21 32.07
CA GLU A 86 12.53 6.97 31.29
C GLU A 86 13.61 6.03 30.75
N ALA A 87 13.84 6.07 29.45
CA ALA A 87 15.00 5.43 28.84
C ALA A 87 16.21 6.38 28.93
N VAL A 88 17.31 5.85 29.43
CA VAL A 88 18.59 6.54 29.51
C VAL A 88 19.50 6.02 28.40
N ILE A 89 19.87 6.91 27.49
CA ILE A 89 20.74 6.60 26.34
C ILE A 89 22.12 7.16 26.65
N THR A 90 23.16 6.32 26.63
CA THR A 90 24.55 6.78 26.63
C THR A 90 24.88 7.26 25.23
N VAL A 91 25.15 8.55 25.10
CA VAL A 91 25.38 9.23 23.82
C VAL A 91 26.85 9.13 23.44
N SER A 92 27.13 8.49 22.31
CA SER A 92 28.47 8.44 21.71
C SER A 92 28.70 9.62 20.78
N GLN A 93 27.64 10.10 20.11
CA GLN A 93 27.73 11.21 19.17
C GLN A 93 26.43 12.04 19.17
N THR A 94 26.56 13.36 19.12
CA THR A 94 25.43 14.27 18.91
C THR A 94 25.46 14.84 17.50
N LEU A 95 24.35 14.74 16.77
CA LEU A 95 24.17 15.36 15.45
C LEU A 95 23.39 16.67 15.53
N LYS A 96 22.42 16.77 16.45
CA LYS A 96 21.58 17.97 16.68
C LYS A 96 21.16 18.04 18.15
N GLY A 97 21.05 19.24 18.72
CA GLY A 97 20.46 19.43 20.06
C GLY A 97 21.37 19.11 21.24
N ALA A 98 22.67 19.44 21.17
CA ALA A 98 23.66 19.12 22.22
C ALA A 98 23.31 19.63 23.63
N ALA A 99 22.55 20.71 23.75
CA ALA A 99 22.10 21.25 25.04
C ALA A 99 21.22 20.27 25.84
N HIS A 100 20.62 19.27 25.19
CA HIS A 100 19.80 18.26 25.85
C HIS A 100 20.60 17.06 26.39
N VAL A 101 21.88 16.93 26.01
CA VAL A 101 22.75 15.84 26.47
C VAL A 101 23.48 16.28 27.73
N THR A 102 23.23 15.60 28.85
CA THR A 102 23.81 15.95 30.15
C THR A 102 24.71 14.81 30.63
N ALA A 103 25.96 15.12 30.96
CA ALA A 103 26.95 14.13 31.40
C ALA A 103 27.10 12.92 30.43
N GLY A 104 26.92 13.14 29.13
CA GLY A 104 26.95 12.08 28.12
C GLY A 104 25.70 11.20 28.06
N GLU A 105 24.64 11.55 28.80
CA GLU A 105 23.36 10.84 28.77
C GLU A 105 22.26 11.70 28.13
N LEU A 106 21.39 11.04 27.38
CA LEU A 106 20.11 11.58 26.91
C LEU A 106 18.99 10.81 27.58
N ARG A 107 18.01 11.53 28.15
CA ARG A 107 16.82 10.95 28.76
C ARG A 107 15.62 11.15 27.85
N VAL A 108 14.93 10.06 27.53
CA VAL A 108 13.72 10.07 26.71
C VAL A 108 12.58 9.35 27.42
N VAL A 109 11.38 9.87 27.28
CA VAL A 109 10.14 9.23 27.69
C VAL A 109 9.47 8.61 26.45
N SER A 110 8.75 7.49 26.60
CA SER A 110 7.90 6.95 25.52
C SER A 110 6.45 7.36 25.75
N MET A 111 5.70 7.50 24.66
CA MET A 111 4.24 7.69 24.70
C MET A 111 3.48 6.37 24.94
N ARG A 112 4.16 5.22 24.97
CA ARG A 112 3.60 3.90 25.31
C ARG A 112 4.55 3.20 26.29
N GLN A 113 4.26 3.26 27.59
CA GLN A 113 5.21 2.88 28.65
C GLN A 113 5.71 1.42 28.61
N LEU A 114 4.94 0.47 28.05
CA LEU A 114 5.37 -0.93 27.86
C LEU A 114 6.39 -1.10 26.72
N LYS A 115 6.56 -0.11 25.83
CA LYS A 115 7.44 -0.26 24.67
C LYS A 115 8.92 -0.39 25.02
N PHE A 116 9.37 0.21 26.11
CA PHE A 116 10.77 0.07 26.52
C PHE A 116 11.14 -1.35 26.96
N ASP A 117 10.16 -2.19 27.33
CA ASP A 117 10.40 -3.62 27.61
C ASP A 117 10.58 -4.43 26.32
N HIS A 118 10.07 -3.95 25.19
CA HIS A 118 10.29 -4.53 23.86
C HIS A 118 11.52 -3.96 23.15
N TYR A 119 11.97 -2.75 23.51
CA TYR A 119 13.27 -2.20 23.11
C TYR A 119 14.45 -3.02 23.67
N ASP A 120 14.21 -3.86 24.67
CA ASP A 120 15.23 -4.60 25.42
C ASP A 120 15.97 -5.65 24.56
N ALA A 121 15.30 -6.25 23.57
CA ALA A 121 15.93 -7.24 22.69
C ALA A 121 16.86 -6.62 21.64
N ASP A 122 16.43 -5.53 20.99
CA ASP A 122 17.10 -5.02 19.78
C ASP A 122 17.99 -3.78 20.06
N LEU A 123 17.62 -2.91 21.00
CA LEU A 123 18.32 -1.64 21.26
C LEU A 123 19.32 -1.69 22.42
N ARG A 124 19.31 -2.75 23.24
CA ARG A 124 20.37 -2.98 24.24
C ARG A 124 21.59 -3.69 23.67
N GLY A 125 21.47 -4.34 22.51
CA GLY A 125 22.53 -5.11 21.86
C GLY A 125 23.60 -4.26 21.17
N GLY A 126 23.28 -3.02 20.76
CA GLY A 126 24.19 -2.18 19.97
C GLY A 126 23.87 -0.69 19.98
N GLU A 127 24.59 0.08 19.17
CA GLU A 127 24.29 1.50 18.95
C GLU A 127 23.09 1.69 18.01
N ALA A 128 22.39 2.81 18.19
CA ALA A 128 21.32 3.25 17.31
C ALA A 128 21.34 4.78 17.16
N LEU A 129 20.76 5.24 16.06
CA LEU A 129 20.49 6.65 15.78
C LEU A 129 19.09 7.00 16.26
N PHE A 130 18.98 7.94 17.19
CA PHE A 130 17.73 8.39 17.80
C PHE A 130 17.34 9.78 17.31
N PHE A 131 16.09 9.91 16.88
CA PHE A 131 15.44 11.16 16.50
C PHE A 131 14.41 11.53 17.56
N CYS A 132 14.63 12.64 18.25
CA CYS A 132 13.84 13.03 19.41
C CYS A 132 13.29 14.46 19.28
N SER A 133 12.14 14.71 19.90
CA SER A 133 11.52 16.03 20.00
C SER A 133 10.96 16.25 21.40
N PRO A 134 11.01 17.48 21.95
CA PRO A 134 10.38 17.80 23.22
C PRO A 134 8.86 17.75 23.09
N ARG A 135 8.20 17.18 24.10
CA ARG A 135 6.75 17.30 24.26
C ARG A 135 6.39 18.75 24.51
N SER A 136 5.36 19.24 23.84
CA SER A 136 4.90 20.63 23.96
C SER A 136 4.45 21.00 25.37
N GLN A 137 4.10 20.02 26.21
CA GLN A 137 3.53 20.28 27.53
C GLN A 137 4.56 20.37 28.65
N ASP A 138 5.68 19.65 28.56
CA ASP A 138 6.67 19.57 29.65
C ASP A 138 8.14 19.51 29.18
N ASN A 139 8.39 19.72 27.89
CA ASN A 139 9.71 19.73 27.26
C ASN A 139 10.54 18.44 27.42
N ARG A 140 9.93 17.36 27.89
CA ARG A 140 10.62 16.06 27.97
C ARG A 140 10.71 15.46 26.59
N LEU A 141 11.85 14.83 26.28
CA LEU A 141 12.09 14.29 24.95
C LEU A 141 11.34 12.99 24.74
N ILE A 142 10.69 12.86 23.59
CA ILE A 142 10.13 11.62 23.07
C ILE A 142 10.87 11.22 21.79
N VAL A 143 10.97 9.92 21.52
CA VAL A 143 11.42 9.41 20.22
C VAL A 143 10.31 9.63 19.19
N LEU A 144 10.66 10.21 18.04
CA LEU A 144 9.70 10.49 16.97
C LEU A 144 9.11 9.21 16.39
N SER A 145 7.80 9.23 16.08
CA SER A 145 7.05 8.11 15.48
C SER A 145 7.15 6.77 16.24
N ASP A 146 7.62 6.80 17.50
CA ASP A 146 7.50 5.77 18.55
C ASP A 146 7.78 4.31 18.10
N GLU A 147 8.75 4.10 17.20
CA GLU A 147 9.38 2.80 16.78
C GLU A 147 10.35 3.06 15.61
N ARG A 148 9.99 3.97 14.70
CA ARG A 148 10.82 4.30 13.50
C ARG A 148 11.82 5.43 13.72
N GLY A 149 11.67 6.20 14.79
CA GLY A 149 12.62 7.25 15.18
C GLY A 149 13.89 6.74 15.85
N ALA A 150 14.03 5.42 16.02
CA ALA A 150 15.28 4.77 16.36
C ALA A 150 15.70 3.90 15.17
N VAL A 151 16.93 4.06 14.69
CA VAL A 151 17.48 3.26 13.59
C VAL A 151 18.70 2.51 14.11
N THR A 152 18.63 1.19 14.14
CA THR A 152 19.71 0.31 14.58
C THR A 152 20.64 -0.06 13.42
N ALA A 153 21.76 -0.72 13.73
CA ALA A 153 22.59 -1.34 12.71
C ALA A 153 21.84 -2.45 11.97
N GLU A 154 21.03 -3.26 12.66
CA GLU A 154 20.26 -4.37 12.08
C GLU A 154 19.23 -3.86 11.08
N ASP A 155 18.51 -2.79 11.42
CA ASP A 155 17.58 -2.10 10.51
C ASP A 155 18.28 -1.69 9.20
N ASN A 156 19.58 -1.39 9.27
CA ASN A 156 20.37 -0.94 8.12
C ASN A 156 21.36 -1.99 7.61
N ALA A 157 20.97 -3.27 7.62
CA ALA A 157 21.75 -4.39 7.09
C ALA A 157 23.18 -4.48 7.68
N GLY A 158 23.33 -4.10 8.95
CA GLY A 158 24.60 -4.07 9.69
C GLY A 158 25.38 -2.75 9.59
N ASN A 159 24.90 -1.74 8.86
CA ASN A 159 25.64 -0.50 8.59
C ASN A 159 25.00 0.75 9.21
N LEU A 160 25.09 0.94 10.52
CA LEU A 160 24.55 2.16 11.16
C LEU A 160 25.17 3.46 10.60
N THR A 161 26.43 3.44 10.17
CA THR A 161 27.14 4.61 9.64
C THR A 161 26.42 5.22 8.43
N GLY A 162 25.82 4.41 7.56
CA GLY A 162 25.03 4.90 6.43
C GLY A 162 23.85 5.79 6.86
N ALA A 163 23.13 5.38 7.91
CA ALA A 163 21.99 6.14 8.43
C ALA A 163 22.44 7.45 9.09
N VAL A 164 23.54 7.41 9.85
CA VAL A 164 24.15 8.58 10.48
C VAL A 164 24.58 9.60 9.42
N GLU A 165 25.23 9.15 8.35
CA GLU A 165 25.70 10.03 7.27
C GLU A 165 24.53 10.61 6.45
N MET A 166 23.46 9.85 6.22
CA MET A 166 22.24 10.39 5.60
C MET A 166 21.64 11.52 6.44
N ALA A 167 21.47 11.32 7.75
CA ALA A 167 20.97 12.35 8.66
C ALA A 167 21.89 13.58 8.67
N ARG A 168 23.21 13.39 8.75
CA ARG A 168 24.19 14.49 8.72
C ARG A 168 24.11 15.28 7.42
N ARG A 169 24.01 14.62 6.27
CA ARG A 169 23.89 15.28 4.96
C ARG A 169 22.61 16.12 4.88
N PHE A 170 21.49 15.61 5.39
CA PHE A 170 20.26 16.40 5.46
C PHE A 170 20.40 17.62 6.36
N LEU A 171 20.95 17.47 7.56
CA LEU A 171 21.18 18.58 8.48
C LEU A 171 22.10 19.66 7.90
N ALA A 172 23.11 19.26 7.12
CA ALA A 172 24.03 20.18 6.44
C ALA A 172 23.36 20.90 5.26
N ALA A 173 22.52 20.20 4.50
CA ALA A 173 21.84 20.75 3.33
C ALA A 173 20.68 21.69 3.70
N GLY A 174 19.88 21.33 4.71
CA GLY A 174 18.73 22.10 5.18
C GLY A 174 17.52 22.12 4.23
N ARG A 175 17.65 21.58 3.01
CA ARG A 175 16.57 21.46 2.02
C ARG A 175 16.54 20.05 1.43
N PHE A 176 15.34 19.51 1.21
CA PHE A 176 15.16 18.17 0.63
C PHE A 176 15.78 18.06 -0.78
N ALA A 177 15.55 19.03 -1.66
CA ALA A 177 16.11 19.01 -3.02
C ALA A 177 17.65 18.82 -3.06
N ASP A 178 18.36 19.37 -2.07
CA ASP A 178 19.83 19.36 -2.02
C ASP A 178 20.40 18.00 -1.58
N ILE A 179 19.59 17.12 -0.96
CA ILE A 179 20.02 15.75 -0.62
C ILE A 179 19.82 14.74 -1.75
N LYS A 180 19.26 15.14 -2.90
CA LYS A 180 19.07 14.25 -4.07
C LYS A 180 20.29 13.38 -4.39
N PRO A 181 21.54 13.91 -4.46
CA PRO A 181 22.70 13.07 -4.76
C PRO A 181 22.93 11.95 -3.73
N ALA A 182 22.61 12.21 -2.46
CA ALA A 182 22.70 11.21 -1.40
C ALA A 182 21.60 10.16 -1.52
N LEU A 183 20.38 10.55 -1.87
CA LEU A 183 19.27 9.62 -2.10
C LEU A 183 19.55 8.67 -3.26
N LEU A 184 20.02 9.20 -4.39
CA LEU A 184 20.36 8.39 -5.57
C LEU A 184 21.53 7.44 -5.29
N ALA A 185 22.54 7.89 -4.54
CA ALA A 185 23.65 7.04 -4.11
C ALA A 185 23.22 5.98 -3.08
N GLY A 186 22.13 6.24 -2.33
CA GLY A 186 21.57 5.34 -1.34
C GLY A 186 20.69 4.23 -1.90
N LEU A 187 20.44 4.18 -3.21
CA LEU A 187 19.68 3.12 -3.88
C LEU A 187 20.53 1.83 -4.03
N THR A 188 20.93 1.24 -2.90
CA THR A 188 21.81 0.06 -2.83
C THR A 188 21.06 -1.26 -3.02
N LEU A 189 19.74 -1.28 -2.77
CA LEU A 189 18.87 -2.45 -2.95
C LEU A 189 19.26 -3.64 -2.04
N ASP A 190 19.78 -3.35 -0.86
CA ASP A 190 20.22 -4.33 0.14
C ASP A 190 19.16 -4.66 1.18
N GLY A 191 17.94 -4.10 1.07
CA GLY A 191 16.86 -4.24 2.04
C GLY A 191 17.08 -3.44 3.32
N GLY A 192 18.19 -2.73 3.45
CA GLY A 192 18.51 -1.89 4.59
C GLY A 192 17.65 -0.63 4.64
N ARG A 193 17.47 -0.10 5.85
CA ARG A 193 16.64 1.07 6.13
C ARG A 193 16.98 2.29 5.27
N VAL A 194 18.26 2.56 5.04
CA VAL A 194 18.70 3.69 4.21
C VAL A 194 18.26 3.50 2.76
N SER A 195 18.44 2.29 2.21
CA SER A 195 18.00 1.97 0.85
C SER A 195 16.50 2.14 0.70
N LEU A 196 15.73 1.58 1.62
CA LEU A 196 14.28 1.71 1.62
C LEU A 196 13.82 3.17 1.79
N ASP A 197 14.40 3.92 2.73
CA ASP A 197 14.07 5.33 2.94
C ASP A 197 14.37 6.17 1.70
N CYS A 198 15.46 5.88 0.98
CA CYS A 198 15.77 6.54 -0.30
C CYS A 198 14.70 6.24 -1.36
N CYS A 199 14.28 4.99 -1.48
CA CYS A 199 13.21 4.61 -2.40
C CYS A 199 11.88 5.28 -2.03
N VAL A 200 11.53 5.30 -0.73
CA VAL A 200 10.30 5.93 -0.22
C VAL A 200 10.31 7.45 -0.45
N GLU A 201 11.43 8.14 -0.20
CA GLU A 201 11.55 9.58 -0.44
C GLU A 201 11.28 9.92 -1.91
N LEU A 202 11.93 9.20 -2.83
CA LEU A 202 11.77 9.42 -4.27
C LEU A 202 10.36 9.04 -4.77
N ALA A 203 9.68 8.11 -4.10
CA ALA A 203 8.36 7.63 -4.50
C ALA A 203 7.21 8.52 -3.98
N TRP A 204 7.24 8.86 -2.69
CA TRP A 204 6.10 9.46 -2.01
C TRP A 204 6.26 10.95 -1.76
N ASN A 205 7.50 11.43 -1.64
CA ASN A 205 7.82 12.85 -1.48
C ASN A 205 8.43 13.41 -2.77
N TRP A 206 8.04 12.85 -3.91
CA TRP A 206 8.64 13.11 -5.21
C TRP A 206 8.59 14.60 -5.59
N GLU A 207 7.59 15.37 -5.13
CA GLU A 207 7.45 16.81 -5.41
C GLU A 207 8.67 17.61 -4.92
N ASP A 208 9.26 17.22 -3.79
CA ASP A 208 10.42 17.91 -3.21
C ASP A 208 11.68 17.78 -4.07
N TYR A 209 11.72 16.78 -4.97
CA TYR A 209 12.87 16.46 -5.82
C TYR A 209 12.60 16.67 -7.31
N ALA A 210 11.34 16.70 -7.74
CA ALA A 210 10.94 16.68 -9.14
C ALA A 210 11.61 17.79 -9.98
N ALA A 211 11.73 18.99 -9.42
CA ALA A 211 12.33 20.14 -10.09
C ALA A 211 13.86 20.01 -10.32
N VAL A 212 14.54 19.15 -9.55
CA VAL A 212 16.01 18.97 -9.59
C VAL A 212 16.44 17.62 -10.17
N MET A 213 15.49 16.76 -10.58
CA MET A 213 15.76 15.49 -11.24
C MET A 213 16.12 15.69 -12.70
N THR A 214 17.35 15.35 -13.07
CA THR A 214 17.81 15.35 -14.47
C THR A 214 17.32 14.11 -15.21
N PRO A 215 17.34 14.09 -16.56
CA PRO A 215 17.01 12.88 -17.32
C PRO A 215 17.85 11.66 -16.90
N ALA A 216 19.13 11.85 -16.61
CA ALA A 216 20.02 10.79 -16.13
C ALA A 216 19.59 10.27 -14.73
N ASP A 217 19.16 11.15 -13.84
CA ASP A 217 18.67 10.74 -12.51
C ASP A 217 17.39 9.91 -12.64
N LYS A 218 16.48 10.31 -13.53
CA LYS A 218 15.24 9.57 -13.79
C LYS A 218 15.53 8.20 -14.40
N GLN A 219 16.49 8.13 -15.32
CA GLN A 219 16.93 6.87 -15.92
C GLN A 219 17.54 5.95 -14.85
N LEU A 220 18.35 6.49 -13.95
CA LEU A 220 18.90 5.71 -12.82
C LEU A 220 17.80 5.09 -11.95
N VAL A 221 16.71 5.83 -11.66
CA VAL A 221 15.57 5.30 -10.91
C VAL A 221 14.91 4.13 -11.66
N LEU A 222 14.75 4.24 -12.98
CA LEU A 222 14.22 3.15 -13.81
C LEU A 222 15.15 1.93 -13.83
N ASP A 223 16.44 2.14 -14.00
CA ASP A 223 17.45 1.07 -14.00
C ASP A 223 17.46 0.34 -12.65
N LYS A 224 17.35 1.09 -11.54
CA LYS A 224 17.24 0.52 -10.19
C LYS A 224 15.94 -0.24 -9.98
N ALA A 225 14.82 0.22 -10.53
CA ALA A 225 13.55 -0.51 -10.49
C ALA A 225 13.67 -1.88 -11.19
N LYS A 226 14.44 -1.95 -12.28
CA LYS A 226 14.71 -3.20 -13.03
C LYS A 226 15.63 -4.15 -12.27
N GLU A 227 16.65 -3.59 -11.61
CA GLU A 227 17.62 -4.34 -10.80
C GLU A 227 17.01 -4.91 -9.52
N ALA A 228 16.07 -4.18 -8.90
CA ALA A 228 15.45 -4.57 -7.64
C ALA A 228 14.73 -5.92 -7.72
N THR A 229 14.91 -6.75 -6.69
CA THR A 229 14.35 -8.12 -6.65
C THR A 229 12.82 -8.09 -6.66
N PRO A 230 12.15 -8.91 -7.49
CA PRO A 230 10.70 -9.12 -7.43
C PRO A 230 10.17 -9.34 -6.02
N GLY A 231 9.11 -8.62 -5.65
CA GLY A 231 8.45 -8.75 -4.35
C GLY A 231 9.07 -7.98 -3.18
N THR A 232 10.18 -7.26 -3.37
CA THR A 232 10.73 -6.38 -2.32
C THR A 232 10.02 -5.04 -2.29
N ASP A 233 9.96 -4.43 -1.10
CA ASP A 233 9.40 -3.09 -0.93
C ASP A 233 10.13 -2.05 -1.79
N GLU A 234 11.46 -2.16 -1.91
CA GLU A 234 12.29 -1.26 -2.73
C GLU A 234 11.85 -1.28 -4.19
N ARG A 235 11.58 -2.46 -4.77
CA ARG A 235 11.06 -2.56 -6.14
C ARG A 235 9.72 -1.86 -6.29
N VAL A 236 8.81 -2.06 -5.32
CA VAL A 236 7.49 -1.42 -5.32
C VAL A 236 7.63 0.11 -5.28
N GLN A 237 8.47 0.63 -4.36
CA GLN A 237 8.71 2.06 -4.23
C GLN A 237 9.35 2.64 -5.49
N LEU A 238 10.33 1.97 -6.08
CA LEU A 238 11.01 2.43 -7.29
C LEU A 238 10.08 2.46 -8.50
N ILE A 239 9.21 1.46 -8.67
CA ILE A 239 8.19 1.50 -9.75
C ILE A 239 7.21 2.66 -9.52
N HIS A 240 6.83 2.94 -8.27
CA HIS A 240 6.03 4.13 -7.95
C HIS A 240 6.76 5.43 -8.32
N ALA A 241 8.05 5.54 -8.02
CA ALA A 241 8.88 6.67 -8.42
C ALA A 241 9.00 6.81 -9.96
N VAL A 242 9.12 5.71 -10.71
CA VAL A 242 9.11 5.71 -12.18
C VAL A 242 7.83 6.36 -12.72
N GLY A 243 6.66 6.01 -12.18
CA GLY A 243 5.38 6.61 -12.59
C GLY A 243 5.29 8.12 -12.33
N ARG A 244 5.95 8.61 -11.27
CA ARG A 244 6.02 10.05 -10.93
C ARG A 244 6.98 10.82 -11.83
N TYR A 245 8.18 10.29 -12.04
CA TYR A 245 9.25 11.00 -12.74
C TYR A 245 9.21 10.84 -14.26
N LYS A 246 8.55 9.78 -14.74
CA LYS A 246 8.32 9.49 -16.17
C LYS A 246 9.62 9.49 -16.98
N PRO A 247 10.59 8.60 -16.68
CA PRO A 247 11.78 8.45 -17.50
C PRO A 247 11.42 8.02 -18.92
N ASP A 248 12.28 8.37 -19.88
CA ASP A 248 12.12 7.94 -21.27
C ASP A 248 12.19 6.41 -21.36
N GLY A 249 11.34 5.81 -22.21
CA GLY A 249 11.29 4.36 -22.39
C GLY A 249 10.65 3.57 -21.23
N ALA A 250 10.20 4.24 -20.15
CA ALA A 250 9.59 3.60 -18.98
C ALA A 250 8.46 2.62 -19.33
N MET A 251 7.61 2.95 -20.31
CA MET A 251 6.50 2.09 -20.71
C MET A 251 6.93 0.70 -21.17
N SER A 252 7.96 0.62 -22.00
CA SER A 252 8.49 -0.65 -22.51
C SER A 252 9.10 -1.49 -21.39
N GLU A 253 9.80 -0.84 -20.47
CA GLU A 253 10.45 -1.50 -19.33
C GLU A 253 9.43 -1.99 -18.29
N LEU A 254 8.40 -1.19 -18.00
CA LEU A 254 7.29 -1.58 -17.12
C LEU A 254 6.50 -2.76 -17.70
N LEU A 255 6.27 -2.79 -19.02
CA LEU A 255 5.72 -3.96 -19.70
C LEU A 255 6.64 -5.18 -19.54
N GLY A 256 7.95 -5.01 -19.71
CA GLY A 256 8.93 -6.07 -19.50
C GLY A 256 8.90 -6.63 -18.07
N MET A 257 8.75 -5.77 -17.05
CA MET A 257 8.57 -6.19 -15.66
C MET A 257 7.28 -6.99 -15.47
N ILE A 258 6.15 -6.54 -16.03
CA ILE A 258 4.87 -7.27 -15.98
C ILE A 258 5.01 -8.65 -16.64
N MET A 259 5.72 -8.75 -17.76
CA MET A 259 5.86 -9.99 -18.52
C MET A 259 6.85 -10.98 -17.91
N SER A 260 7.70 -10.55 -16.98
CA SER A 260 8.74 -11.36 -16.34
C SER A 260 8.45 -11.70 -14.88
N ASP A 261 7.50 -11.01 -14.25
CA ASP A 261 7.16 -11.18 -12.83
C ASP A 261 5.66 -11.47 -12.65
N SER A 262 5.34 -12.65 -12.11
CA SER A 262 3.95 -13.08 -11.87
C SER A 262 3.32 -12.48 -10.62
N GLN A 263 4.10 -11.77 -9.79
CA GLN A 263 3.60 -11.16 -8.55
C GLN A 263 2.54 -10.10 -8.85
N PHE A 264 1.38 -10.23 -8.19
CA PHE A 264 0.28 -9.28 -8.35
C PHE A 264 0.73 -7.85 -7.99
N THR A 265 1.54 -7.70 -6.94
CA THR A 265 2.05 -6.40 -6.50
C THR A 265 2.82 -5.69 -7.63
N THR A 266 3.75 -6.38 -8.29
CA THR A 266 4.50 -5.83 -9.43
C THR A 266 3.57 -5.42 -10.57
N THR A 267 2.62 -6.28 -10.98
CA THR A 267 1.66 -5.92 -12.02
C THR A 267 0.85 -4.69 -11.63
N SER A 268 0.32 -4.65 -10.42
CA SER A 268 -0.54 -3.56 -9.95
C SER A 268 0.18 -2.22 -9.90
N ILE A 269 1.39 -2.17 -9.36
CA ILE A 269 2.15 -0.93 -9.25
C ILE A 269 2.71 -0.47 -10.59
N ALA A 270 3.08 -1.40 -11.47
CA ALA A 270 3.47 -1.10 -12.85
C ALA A 270 2.29 -0.53 -13.64
N CYS A 271 1.09 -1.11 -13.54
CA CYS A 271 -0.11 -0.55 -14.16
C CYS A 271 -0.42 0.86 -13.65
N TRP A 272 -0.31 1.10 -12.34
CA TRP A 272 -0.46 2.44 -11.77
C TRP A 272 0.60 3.41 -12.33
N ALA A 273 1.86 2.98 -12.44
CA ALA A 273 2.93 3.81 -12.96
C ALA A 273 2.71 4.16 -14.43
N MET A 274 2.33 3.17 -15.25
CA MET A 274 2.00 3.36 -16.67
C MET A 274 0.78 4.28 -16.83
N GLU A 275 -0.25 4.14 -16.00
CA GLU A 275 -1.41 5.05 -15.99
C GLU A 275 -1.01 6.50 -15.69
N ASN A 276 -0.06 6.72 -14.78
CA ASN A 276 0.46 8.06 -14.48
C ASN A 276 1.30 8.63 -15.62
N ILE A 277 2.01 7.80 -16.38
CA ILE A 277 2.79 8.23 -17.55
C ILE A 277 1.81 8.60 -18.68
N GLU A 278 1.10 7.61 -19.23
CA GLU A 278 0.09 7.76 -20.28
C GLU A 278 -0.78 6.48 -20.37
N ARG A 279 -2.05 6.58 -19.97
CA ARG A 279 -2.96 5.42 -19.87
C ARG A 279 -3.25 4.73 -21.21
N ARG A 280 -3.47 5.48 -22.29
CA ARG A 280 -3.84 4.96 -23.61
C ARG A 280 -2.68 4.19 -24.26
N GLU A 281 -1.47 4.70 -24.17
CA GLU A 281 -0.25 4.03 -24.63
C GLU A 281 -0.05 2.71 -23.88
N ALA A 282 -0.25 2.70 -22.57
CA ALA A 282 -0.18 1.48 -21.77
C ALA A 282 -1.16 0.40 -22.23
N VAL A 283 -2.42 0.76 -22.49
CA VAL A 283 -3.42 -0.18 -23.03
C VAL A 283 -3.01 -0.68 -24.42
N ASN A 284 -2.56 0.21 -25.31
CA ASN A 284 -2.07 -0.17 -26.64
C ASN A 284 -0.90 -1.15 -26.57
N LEU A 285 0.02 -0.97 -25.61
CA LEU A 285 1.13 -1.87 -25.37
C LEU A 285 0.65 -3.25 -24.90
N PHE A 286 -0.30 -3.30 -23.97
CA PHE A 286 -0.84 -4.58 -23.49
C PHE A 286 -1.55 -5.35 -24.61
N VAL A 287 -2.37 -4.66 -25.41
CA VAL A 287 -3.06 -5.24 -26.56
C VAL A 287 -2.07 -5.71 -27.62
N GLY A 288 -1.07 -4.87 -27.96
CA GLY A 288 -0.05 -5.18 -28.96
C GLY A 288 0.82 -6.38 -28.59
N ALA A 289 1.12 -6.55 -27.29
CA ALA A 289 1.91 -7.67 -26.79
C ALA A 289 1.12 -8.99 -26.70
N PHE A 290 -0.21 -8.96 -26.66
CA PHE A 290 -1.04 -10.13 -26.38
C PHE A 290 -0.89 -11.26 -27.41
N ALA A 291 -0.82 -10.91 -28.70
CA ALA A 291 -0.76 -11.90 -29.78
C ALA A 291 0.54 -12.72 -29.75
N SER A 292 1.67 -12.07 -29.47
CA SER A 292 3.01 -12.69 -29.41
C SER A 292 3.35 -13.30 -28.04
N ALA A 293 2.59 -12.97 -26.99
CA ALA A 293 2.75 -13.51 -25.65
C ALA A 293 2.39 -15.01 -25.56
N ASN A 294 3.11 -15.73 -24.70
CA ASN A 294 2.77 -17.10 -24.32
C ASN A 294 1.54 -17.16 -23.39
N ALA A 295 1.04 -18.36 -23.09
CA ALA A 295 -0.19 -18.54 -22.29
C ALA A 295 -0.12 -17.83 -20.92
N SER A 296 0.97 -18.00 -20.17
CA SER A 296 1.15 -17.36 -18.85
C SER A 296 1.25 -15.83 -18.96
N GLN A 297 1.94 -15.32 -19.98
CA GLN A 297 2.04 -13.89 -20.23
C GLN A 297 0.71 -13.26 -20.64
N ARG A 298 -0.12 -13.96 -21.42
CA ARG A 298 -1.48 -13.49 -21.76
C ARG A 298 -2.35 -13.29 -20.54
N VAL A 299 -2.24 -14.16 -19.53
CA VAL A 299 -2.91 -13.99 -18.23
C VAL A 299 -2.47 -12.71 -17.53
N LEU A 300 -1.17 -12.42 -17.50
CA LEU A 300 -0.62 -11.18 -16.91
C LEU A 300 -1.08 -9.92 -17.66
N LEU A 301 -1.14 -9.98 -18.99
CA LEU A 301 -1.65 -8.87 -19.82
C LEU A 301 -3.14 -8.62 -19.59
N VAL A 302 -3.96 -9.67 -19.47
CA VAL A 302 -5.40 -9.53 -19.14
C VAL A 302 -5.60 -8.99 -17.73
N ARG A 303 -4.80 -9.45 -16.75
CA ARG A 303 -4.78 -8.86 -15.41
C ARG A 303 -4.44 -7.37 -15.48
N ALA A 304 -3.41 -6.99 -16.23
CA ALA A 304 -3.01 -5.59 -16.40
C ALA A 304 -4.12 -4.73 -17.04
N LEU A 305 -4.80 -5.24 -18.07
CA LEU A 305 -5.96 -4.60 -18.68
C LEU A 305 -7.12 -4.41 -17.68
N GLY A 306 -7.32 -5.37 -16.78
CA GLY A 306 -8.31 -5.27 -15.70
C GLY A 306 -7.93 -4.27 -14.61
N LEU A 307 -6.64 -4.00 -14.39
CA LEU A 307 -6.14 -3.11 -13.34
C LEU A 307 -6.05 -1.66 -13.78
N ILE A 308 -5.76 -1.41 -15.06
CA ILE A 308 -5.68 -0.06 -15.60
C ILE A 308 -7.09 0.55 -15.68
N HIS A 309 -7.48 1.17 -14.56
CA HIS A 309 -8.86 1.40 -14.14
C HIS A 309 -9.63 2.27 -15.17
N PRO A 310 -10.59 1.68 -15.91
CA PRO A 310 -11.18 2.32 -17.07
C PRO A 310 -12.48 3.04 -16.71
N LYS A 311 -12.42 4.00 -15.78
CA LYS A 311 -13.60 4.86 -15.54
C LYS A 311 -13.85 5.82 -16.71
N ASP A 312 -12.81 6.11 -17.50
CA ASP A 312 -12.86 7.09 -18.57
C ASP A 312 -12.23 6.58 -19.88
N TRP A 313 -12.67 5.43 -20.39
CA TRP A 313 -12.36 4.98 -21.77
C TRP A 313 -13.11 5.82 -22.83
N PHE A 314 -13.10 7.15 -22.69
CA PHE A 314 -13.83 8.07 -23.57
C PHE A 314 -13.13 8.36 -24.90
N GLU A 315 -11.91 7.85 -25.11
CA GLU A 315 -11.16 8.10 -26.36
C GLU A 315 -10.59 6.80 -26.95
N GLY A 316 -11.30 6.23 -27.93
CA GLY A 316 -10.83 5.12 -28.78
C GLY A 316 -11.66 3.85 -28.66
N ALA A 317 -12.82 3.81 -29.34
CA ALA A 317 -13.68 2.63 -29.40
C ALA A 317 -12.93 1.37 -29.88
N GLU A 318 -11.98 1.54 -30.80
CA GLU A 318 -11.14 0.46 -31.35
C GLU A 318 -10.21 -0.14 -30.30
N VAL A 319 -9.51 0.68 -29.50
CA VAL A 319 -8.59 0.22 -28.45
C VAL A 319 -9.36 -0.51 -27.36
N ARG A 320 -10.52 0.03 -26.98
CA ARG A 320 -11.46 -0.62 -26.05
C ARG A 320 -11.90 -1.99 -26.56
N GLN A 321 -12.26 -2.08 -27.85
CA GLN A 321 -12.68 -3.34 -28.45
C GLN A 321 -11.54 -4.36 -28.44
N ALA A 322 -10.35 -3.97 -28.89
CA ALA A 322 -9.19 -4.85 -28.91
C ALA A 322 -8.80 -5.36 -27.51
N ALA A 323 -8.91 -4.52 -26.48
CA ALA A 323 -8.73 -4.93 -25.09
C ALA A 323 -9.82 -5.93 -24.65
N CYS A 324 -11.10 -5.70 -25.01
CA CYS A 324 -12.17 -6.66 -24.76
C CYS A 324 -11.93 -7.99 -25.47
N ASP A 325 -11.38 -7.97 -26.69
CA ASP A 325 -11.06 -9.17 -27.47
C ASP A 325 -9.94 -10.00 -26.80
N CYS A 326 -8.96 -9.34 -26.16
CA CYS A 326 -7.93 -10.02 -25.37
C CYS A 326 -8.53 -10.75 -24.16
N VAL A 327 -9.46 -10.11 -23.43
CA VAL A 327 -10.16 -10.73 -22.29
C VAL A 327 -11.05 -11.88 -22.76
N ALA A 328 -11.79 -11.66 -23.84
CA ALA A 328 -12.64 -12.66 -24.48
C ALA A 328 -11.88 -13.92 -24.86
N ALA A 329 -10.66 -13.79 -25.37
CA ALA A 329 -9.81 -14.93 -25.73
C ALA A 329 -9.47 -15.81 -24.51
N LEU A 330 -9.37 -15.25 -23.30
CA LEU A 330 -9.12 -16.02 -22.08
C LEU A 330 -10.37 -16.59 -21.44
N LEU A 331 -11.56 -16.03 -21.70
CA LEU A 331 -12.83 -16.60 -21.24
C LEU A 331 -13.12 -17.99 -21.83
N VAL A 332 -12.52 -18.32 -22.97
CA VAL A 332 -12.71 -19.60 -23.68
C VAL A 332 -11.44 -20.47 -23.71
N ALA A 333 -10.39 -20.09 -22.97
CA ALA A 333 -9.09 -20.74 -23.03
C ALA A 333 -9.05 -22.13 -22.33
N GLY A 334 -10.07 -22.47 -21.53
CA GLY A 334 -10.17 -23.75 -20.83
C GLY A 334 -9.23 -23.92 -19.61
N ASP A 335 -8.43 -22.90 -19.29
CA ASP A 335 -7.62 -22.84 -18.07
C ASP A 335 -8.32 -22.03 -16.99
N GLU A 336 -8.45 -22.57 -15.78
CA GLU A 336 -9.20 -21.95 -14.69
C GLU A 336 -8.54 -20.65 -14.19
N THR A 337 -7.20 -20.57 -14.25
CA THR A 337 -6.47 -19.35 -13.87
C THR A 337 -6.72 -18.23 -14.87
N ALA A 338 -6.62 -18.53 -16.16
CA ALA A 338 -6.94 -17.61 -17.24
C ALA A 338 -8.41 -17.14 -17.17
N LEU A 339 -9.34 -18.07 -16.93
CA LEU A 339 -10.76 -17.76 -16.78
C LEU A 339 -11.00 -16.82 -15.59
N ARG A 340 -10.40 -17.10 -14.43
CA ARG A 340 -10.50 -16.25 -13.24
C ARG A 340 -10.03 -14.82 -13.51
N GLU A 341 -8.84 -14.64 -14.08
CA GLU A 341 -8.30 -13.31 -14.38
C GLU A 341 -9.13 -12.59 -15.45
N ALA A 342 -9.64 -13.31 -16.44
CA ALA A 342 -10.53 -12.76 -17.45
C ALA A 342 -11.87 -12.29 -16.86
N LEU A 343 -12.45 -13.01 -15.91
CA LEU A 343 -13.68 -12.61 -15.21
C LEU A 343 -13.45 -11.36 -14.35
N ILE A 344 -12.31 -11.26 -13.66
CA ILE A 344 -11.92 -10.07 -12.89
C ILE A 344 -11.70 -8.87 -13.83
N ALA A 345 -11.01 -9.07 -14.94
CA ALA A 345 -10.80 -8.02 -15.95
C ALA A 345 -12.12 -7.57 -16.57
N ALA A 346 -12.98 -8.51 -16.99
CA ALA A 346 -14.31 -8.24 -17.53
C ALA A 346 -15.16 -7.40 -16.58
N ARG A 347 -15.14 -7.73 -15.29
CA ARG A 347 -15.79 -6.96 -14.23
C ARG A 347 -15.28 -5.51 -14.21
N ASN A 348 -13.96 -5.34 -14.16
CA ASN A 348 -13.33 -4.04 -13.95
C ASN A 348 -13.42 -3.15 -15.19
N MET A 349 -13.47 -3.74 -16.38
CA MET A 349 -13.46 -3.04 -17.67
C MET A 349 -14.81 -2.51 -18.13
N TRP A 350 -15.88 -2.73 -17.37
CA TRP A 350 -17.23 -2.27 -17.72
C TRP A 350 -17.58 -2.62 -19.18
N ALA A 351 -17.38 -3.89 -19.51
CA ALA A 351 -17.06 -4.29 -20.87
C ALA A 351 -18.15 -4.00 -21.92
N GLY A 352 -17.71 -3.95 -23.18
CA GLY A 352 -18.53 -3.73 -24.36
C GLY A 352 -19.60 -4.83 -24.58
N LYS A 353 -20.38 -4.68 -25.64
CA LYS A 353 -21.52 -5.55 -25.94
C LYS A 353 -21.09 -7.01 -26.15
N GLU A 354 -19.91 -7.20 -26.73
CA GLU A 354 -19.32 -8.47 -27.12
C GLU A 354 -18.94 -9.30 -25.89
N LEU A 355 -18.25 -8.70 -24.92
CA LEU A 355 -17.86 -9.43 -23.70
C LEU A 355 -19.09 -9.81 -22.87
N LYS A 356 -20.12 -8.96 -22.84
CA LYS A 356 -21.40 -9.29 -22.20
C LYS A 356 -22.06 -10.52 -22.84
N ALA A 357 -22.04 -10.62 -24.17
CA ALA A 357 -22.58 -11.77 -24.87
C ALA A 357 -21.83 -13.06 -24.51
N GLN A 358 -20.50 -13.00 -24.39
CA GLN A 358 -19.69 -14.15 -23.98
C GLN A 358 -19.94 -14.55 -22.52
N LEU A 359 -20.07 -13.60 -21.60
CA LEU A 359 -20.42 -13.88 -20.20
C LEU A 359 -21.80 -14.57 -20.10
N LYS A 360 -22.80 -14.11 -20.86
CA LYS A 360 -24.12 -14.76 -20.93
C LYS A 360 -24.02 -16.18 -21.46
N ASN A 361 -23.27 -16.37 -22.55
CA ASN A 361 -23.04 -17.69 -23.12
C ASN A 361 -22.38 -18.65 -22.12
N LEU A 362 -21.37 -18.19 -21.37
CA LEU A 362 -20.75 -18.96 -20.29
C LEU A 362 -21.77 -19.40 -19.24
N ILE A 363 -22.63 -18.49 -18.78
CA ILE A 363 -23.67 -18.77 -17.79
C ILE A 363 -24.70 -19.77 -18.34
N ASP A 364 -25.21 -19.52 -19.54
CA ASP A 364 -26.27 -20.32 -20.17
C ASP A 364 -25.79 -21.74 -20.48
N ASN A 365 -24.54 -21.89 -20.92
CA ASN A 365 -23.94 -23.17 -21.30
C ASN A 365 -23.12 -23.83 -20.18
N ARG A 366 -23.30 -23.41 -18.92
CA ARG A 366 -22.52 -23.92 -17.77
C ARG A 366 -22.46 -25.45 -17.65
N ALA A 367 -23.55 -26.14 -17.97
CA ALA A 367 -23.61 -27.61 -17.93
C ALA A 367 -22.81 -28.28 -19.07
N HIS A 368 -22.60 -27.58 -20.19
CA HIS A 368 -21.92 -28.11 -21.38
C HIS A 368 -20.46 -27.64 -21.48
N ASN A 369 -20.13 -26.48 -20.91
CA ASN A 369 -18.81 -25.89 -20.98
C ASN A 369 -17.82 -26.48 -19.95
N GLY A 370 -18.26 -27.37 -19.06
CA GLY A 370 -17.41 -27.97 -18.02
C GLY A 370 -16.82 -26.94 -17.05
N ILE A 371 -17.44 -25.76 -16.93
CA ILE A 371 -16.98 -24.68 -16.06
C ILE A 371 -17.40 -24.92 -14.60
N SER A 372 -16.56 -24.48 -13.66
CA SER A 372 -16.83 -24.57 -12.22
C SER A 372 -18.05 -23.73 -11.81
N ASP A 373 -18.72 -24.11 -10.72
CA ASP A 373 -19.80 -23.30 -10.14
C ASP A 373 -19.28 -21.92 -9.71
N GLU A 374 -18.04 -21.87 -9.22
CA GLU A 374 -17.30 -20.64 -8.93
C GLU A 374 -17.16 -19.74 -10.16
N ALA A 375 -16.83 -20.29 -11.34
CA ALA A 375 -16.74 -19.54 -12.57
C ALA A 375 -18.09 -19.00 -13.03
N VAL A 376 -19.18 -19.77 -12.89
CA VAL A 376 -20.55 -19.31 -13.18
C VAL A 376 -20.92 -18.12 -12.30
N LYS A 377 -20.63 -18.21 -11.00
CA LYS A 377 -20.86 -17.13 -10.03
C LYS A 377 -20.01 -15.91 -10.38
N GLY A 378 -18.74 -16.10 -10.72
CA GLY A 378 -17.85 -15.03 -11.18
C GLY A 378 -18.36 -14.31 -12.42
N ALA A 379 -18.88 -15.06 -13.41
CA ALA A 379 -19.48 -14.51 -14.62
C ALA A 379 -20.76 -13.69 -14.33
N ILE A 380 -21.61 -14.15 -13.41
CA ILE A 380 -22.80 -13.40 -12.97
C ILE A 380 -22.38 -12.08 -12.32
N VAL A 381 -21.36 -12.10 -11.45
CA VAL A 381 -20.85 -10.90 -10.80
C VAL A 381 -20.28 -9.94 -11.83
N ALA A 382 -19.41 -10.41 -12.73
CA ALA A 382 -18.83 -9.61 -13.81
C ALA A 382 -19.90 -8.96 -14.71
N LEU A 383 -21.00 -9.67 -14.99
CA LEU A 383 -22.11 -9.13 -15.78
C LEU A 383 -22.90 -8.03 -15.03
N ALA A 384 -23.03 -8.16 -13.71
CA ALA A 384 -23.80 -7.25 -12.86
C ALA A 384 -23.08 -5.92 -12.54
N THR A 385 -21.77 -5.81 -12.83
CA THR A 385 -20.97 -4.64 -12.42
C THR A 385 -21.18 -3.43 -13.30
N HIS A 386 -21.68 -3.63 -14.52
CA HIS A 386 -22.01 -2.53 -15.42
C HIS A 386 -23.29 -1.83 -14.96
N ARG A 387 -23.15 -0.59 -14.48
CA ARG A 387 -24.26 0.23 -13.99
C ARG A 387 -24.53 1.43 -14.89
N THR A 388 -25.79 1.78 -15.05
CA THR A 388 -26.25 3.01 -15.69
C THR A 388 -26.76 3.98 -14.62
N LYS A 389 -26.39 5.26 -14.72
CA LYS A 389 -26.97 6.33 -13.92
C LYS A 389 -28.20 6.85 -14.63
N THR A 390 -29.35 6.79 -13.97
CA THR A 390 -30.61 7.34 -14.47
C THR A 390 -31.22 8.26 -13.43
N GLU A 391 -31.76 9.39 -13.85
CA GLU A 391 -32.49 10.27 -12.94
C GLU A 391 -33.95 9.81 -12.83
N GLN A 392 -34.39 9.51 -11.61
CA GLN A 392 -35.77 9.17 -11.29
C GLN A 392 -36.26 10.09 -10.18
N MET A 393 -37.33 10.84 -10.42
CA MET A 393 -37.96 11.75 -9.46
C MET A 393 -36.97 12.71 -8.79
N GLY A 394 -36.04 13.28 -9.58
CA GLY A 394 -35.01 14.21 -9.09
C GLY A 394 -33.86 13.56 -8.30
N LYS A 395 -33.74 12.23 -8.31
CA LYS A 395 -32.63 11.49 -7.70
C LYS A 395 -31.88 10.69 -8.75
N ILE A 396 -30.55 10.74 -8.71
CA ILE A 396 -29.70 9.85 -9.52
C ILE A 396 -29.75 8.46 -8.88
N VAL A 397 -30.31 7.50 -9.63
CA VAL A 397 -30.36 6.09 -9.26
C VAL A 397 -29.41 5.33 -10.17
N GLU A 398 -28.54 4.52 -9.58
CA GLU A 398 -27.71 3.57 -10.32
C GLU A 398 -28.44 2.24 -10.47
N ALA A 399 -28.59 1.78 -11.71
CA ALA A 399 -29.21 0.50 -12.03
C ALA A 399 -28.23 -0.41 -12.77
N VAL A 400 -28.33 -1.72 -12.52
CA VAL A 400 -27.55 -2.71 -13.26
C VAL A 400 -28.06 -2.79 -14.70
N HIS A 401 -27.15 -2.72 -15.66
CA HIS A 401 -27.47 -2.72 -17.10
C HIS A 401 -28.17 -4.02 -17.53
N GLU A 402 -27.71 -5.17 -17.03
CA GLU A 402 -28.22 -6.50 -17.39
C GLU A 402 -29.24 -7.07 -16.40
N ARG A 403 -29.89 -6.21 -15.60
CA ARG A 403 -30.78 -6.61 -14.51
C ARG A 403 -31.93 -7.52 -14.97
N GLY A 404 -32.50 -7.27 -16.14
CA GLY A 404 -33.59 -8.08 -16.68
C GLY A 404 -33.18 -9.53 -16.96
N TYR A 405 -32.02 -9.71 -17.60
CA TYR A 405 -31.48 -11.05 -17.86
C TYR A 405 -31.19 -11.79 -16.56
N LEU A 406 -30.55 -11.12 -15.60
CA LEU A 406 -30.21 -11.70 -14.30
C LEU A 406 -31.48 -12.10 -13.50
N ASN A 407 -32.49 -11.25 -13.44
CA ASN A 407 -33.77 -11.59 -12.77
C ASN A 407 -34.45 -12.81 -13.41
N ASN A 408 -34.43 -12.92 -14.74
CA ASN A 408 -34.98 -14.07 -15.44
C ASN A 408 -34.20 -15.35 -15.10
N LEU A 409 -32.86 -15.28 -15.07
CA LEU A 409 -31.99 -16.37 -14.65
C LEU A 409 -32.32 -16.84 -13.23
N ALA A 410 -32.45 -15.92 -12.27
CA ALA A 410 -32.80 -16.24 -10.88
C ALA A 410 -34.20 -16.86 -10.72
N THR A 411 -35.10 -16.60 -11.66
CA THR A 411 -36.45 -17.19 -11.68
C THR A 411 -36.43 -18.60 -12.28
N GLN A 412 -35.63 -18.81 -13.31
CA GLN A 412 -35.50 -20.09 -14.01
C GLN A 412 -34.61 -21.09 -13.27
N ASP A 413 -33.59 -20.60 -12.55
CA ASP A 413 -32.68 -21.40 -11.76
C ASP A 413 -32.64 -20.91 -10.30
N PRO A 414 -33.45 -21.51 -9.41
CA PRO A 414 -33.47 -21.17 -7.99
C PRO A 414 -32.12 -21.35 -7.29
N ALA A 415 -31.21 -22.19 -7.80
CA ALA A 415 -29.90 -22.41 -7.18
C ALA A 415 -28.98 -21.18 -7.35
N LEU A 416 -29.15 -20.43 -8.43
CA LEU A 416 -28.38 -19.21 -8.71
C LEU A 416 -29.02 -17.94 -8.14
N LYS A 417 -30.27 -18.02 -7.66
CA LYS A 417 -31.03 -16.87 -7.19
C LYS A 417 -30.28 -16.02 -6.17
N GLN A 418 -29.70 -16.64 -5.15
CA GLN A 418 -29.00 -15.90 -4.10
C GLN A 418 -27.80 -15.12 -4.66
N VAL A 419 -27.01 -15.74 -5.55
CA VAL A 419 -25.85 -15.09 -6.16
C VAL A 419 -26.26 -13.94 -7.07
N VAL A 420 -27.33 -14.11 -7.84
CA VAL A 420 -27.88 -13.04 -8.68
C VAL A 420 -28.34 -11.86 -7.82
N ASP A 421 -29.14 -12.12 -6.78
CA ASP A 421 -29.65 -11.07 -5.90
C ASP A 421 -28.50 -10.31 -5.23
N CYS A 422 -27.49 -11.04 -4.74
CA CYS A 422 -26.28 -10.46 -4.17
C CYS A 422 -25.47 -9.65 -5.19
N ALA A 423 -25.27 -10.15 -6.41
CA ALA A 423 -24.50 -9.47 -7.45
C ALA A 423 -25.19 -8.17 -7.92
N ILE A 424 -26.52 -8.14 -7.98
CA ILE A 424 -27.27 -6.93 -8.31
C ILE A 424 -27.07 -5.86 -7.23
N LEU A 425 -27.15 -6.24 -5.95
CA LEU A 425 -27.01 -5.33 -4.81
C LEU A 425 -25.56 -4.89 -4.61
N PHE A 426 -24.61 -5.83 -4.66
CA PHE A 426 -23.21 -5.67 -4.28
C PHE A 426 -22.23 -6.25 -5.33
N PRO A 427 -22.19 -5.70 -6.55
CA PRO A 427 -21.42 -6.27 -7.67
C PRO A 427 -19.88 -6.25 -7.49
N TYR A 428 -19.37 -5.47 -6.54
CA TYR A 428 -17.93 -5.26 -6.36
C TYR A 428 -17.30 -6.09 -5.24
N SER A 429 -18.09 -6.65 -4.33
CA SER A 429 -17.60 -7.35 -3.13
C SER A 429 -17.52 -8.86 -3.28
N THR A 430 -18.20 -9.46 -4.27
CA THR A 430 -18.37 -10.92 -4.36
C THR A 430 -17.24 -11.67 -5.07
N LEU A 431 -16.34 -10.96 -5.76
CA LEU A 431 -15.21 -11.54 -6.51
C LEU A 431 -13.87 -11.46 -5.74
N ILE A 432 -13.88 -10.96 -4.50
CA ILE A 432 -12.69 -10.84 -3.63
C ILE A 432 -12.61 -12.09 -2.75
N THR A 433 -12.31 -13.23 -3.34
CA THR A 433 -11.77 -14.40 -2.63
C THR A 433 -10.34 -14.61 -3.12
N ASP A 434 -9.42 -14.88 -2.20
CA ASP A 434 -7.98 -14.86 -2.48
C ASP A 434 -7.49 -16.08 -3.28
N THR A 435 -6.18 -16.17 -3.49
CA THR A 435 -5.50 -17.29 -4.18
C THR A 435 -5.57 -18.62 -3.42
N GLU A 436 -6.09 -18.63 -2.18
CA GLU A 436 -6.32 -19.82 -1.34
C GLU A 436 -7.82 -20.11 -1.10
N GLY A 437 -8.73 -19.35 -1.72
CA GLY A 437 -10.17 -19.59 -1.67
C GLY A 437 -10.86 -19.19 -0.37
N ARG A 438 -10.31 -18.26 0.44
CA ARG A 438 -10.98 -17.78 1.66
C ARG A 438 -11.79 -16.50 1.42
N LEU A 439 -13.00 -16.47 1.99
CA LEU A 439 -13.85 -15.29 2.14
C LEU A 439 -13.35 -14.47 3.34
N ARG A 440 -13.25 -13.14 3.19
CA ARG A 440 -13.34 -12.22 4.33
C ARG A 440 -14.64 -11.44 4.23
#